data_AF-A0A812NH92-F1
#
_entry.id   AF-A0A812NH92-F1
#
_cell.length_a   1.000
_cell.length_b   1.000
_cell.length_c   1.000
_cell.angle_alpha   90.00
_cell.angle_beta   90.00
_cell.angle_gamma   90.00
#
_symmetry.space_group_name_H-M   'P 1'
#
loop_
_entity.id
_entity.type
_entity.pdbx_description
1 polymer ?
#
loop_
_entity_poly.entity_id
_entity_poly.type
_entity_poly.pdbx_seq_one_letter_code
_entity_poly.pdbx_strand_id
1 'polypeptide(L)'
;MKLIAENYRRMVIPQITALDIDSWTQIGRGGGMSKCYLTWDGDFKWGGTDDMYMGMLSGGLAGMSRQWWDESGGYDDKMLGWGGENIDQGVRMWVCGGEIVAAPNSQVAHMWRTGSAKTSARYKHVGDTIYNRARAINAWLEEFSAKLDDYPNFAHRKSSGGANWFGDMSTFNNVKKRLNGCRPFAWYLKRFKVVYEDAGLIPPEIFMIREEQSGLCLRYMGGAGTSGSGSEGVRLENCDQNNHRFFWHLGNRNKKTKKCCSGLRAWNTDQCLQGGQSGGRGITGICELSGTNPSQAWSLTSDGLLKKGSSCLGPANTQTPGLKEAPCVSFRNKGGSRFSKMSSQIPLETKLYRKAQQEHPEVFARLNAELNVDAPSDMPKRCLEPGRSCIKLYWKGSTQCLDAEAQWVESQEDCGYYIYENQGLKQAETMACLDTWSDEDVNTWGLYECHGGNNQKFVQSDRQVFCAYVDIGSEQCFEGRAK
;
A
#
# COMPACT_ATOMS: atom_id res chain seq x y z
N MET A 1 -13.84 21.69 -19.01
CA MET A 1 -14.45 21.29 -20.29
C MET A 1 -13.48 20.61 -21.26
N LYS A 2 -12.26 21.14 -21.50
CA LYS A 2 -11.27 20.54 -22.41
C LYS A 2 -11.07 19.02 -22.21
N LEU A 3 -10.78 18.58 -20.98
CA LEU A 3 -10.57 17.17 -20.67
C LEU A 3 -11.79 16.29 -20.98
N ILE A 4 -13.02 16.78 -20.77
CA ILE A 4 -14.27 16.05 -21.10
C ILE A 4 -14.47 15.98 -22.62
N ALA A 5 -14.09 17.02 -23.36
CA ALA A 5 -14.21 17.03 -24.81
C ALA A 5 -13.26 16.03 -25.50
N GLU A 6 -12.08 15.79 -24.92
CA GLU A 6 -11.13 14.79 -25.39
C GLU A 6 -11.63 13.35 -25.19
N ASN A 7 -12.38 13.09 -24.12
CA ASN A 7 -13.07 11.83 -23.89
C ASN A 7 -14.35 12.08 -23.09
N TYR A 8 -15.50 11.92 -23.74
CA TYR A 8 -16.80 12.21 -23.14
C TYR A 8 -17.13 11.32 -21.92
N ARG A 9 -16.41 10.19 -21.77
CA ARG A 9 -16.52 9.26 -20.63
C ARG A 9 -15.64 9.62 -19.44
N ARG A 10 -14.96 10.77 -19.48
CA ARG A 10 -14.20 11.31 -18.33
C ARG A 10 -15.11 11.95 -17.30
N MET A 11 -14.87 11.60 -16.05
CA MET A 11 -15.24 12.44 -14.90
C MET A 11 -14.01 13.27 -14.50
N VAL A 12 -14.18 14.57 -14.41
CA VAL A 12 -13.10 15.52 -14.13
C VAL A 12 -13.30 16.14 -12.75
N ILE A 13 -12.29 16.03 -11.89
CA ILE A 13 -12.34 16.53 -10.52
C ILE A 13 -11.47 17.80 -10.42
N PRO A 14 -12.00 18.95 -9.99
CA PRO A 14 -11.19 20.14 -9.77
C PRO A 14 -10.28 19.96 -8.55
N GLN A 15 -9.23 20.78 -8.46
CA GLN A 15 -8.52 20.95 -7.21
C GLN A 15 -9.44 21.58 -6.16
N ILE A 16 -9.73 20.83 -5.10
CA ILE A 16 -10.57 21.29 -3.99
C ILE A 16 -9.70 22.05 -2.99
N THR A 17 -9.88 23.35 -2.88
CA THR A 17 -9.17 24.20 -1.90
C THR A 17 -10.06 24.49 -0.69
N ALA A 18 -9.49 25.06 0.37
CA ALA A 18 -10.28 25.47 1.53
C ALA A 18 -10.85 26.89 1.35
N LEU A 19 -12.05 27.11 1.88
CA LEU A 19 -12.63 28.43 2.05
C LEU A 19 -12.55 28.84 3.52
N ASP A 20 -11.96 29.99 3.79
CA ASP A 20 -11.99 30.60 5.13
C ASP A 20 -13.39 31.13 5.45
N ILE A 21 -13.97 30.71 6.58
CA ILE A 21 -15.38 31.00 6.89
C ILE A 21 -15.62 32.39 7.48
N ASP A 22 -14.55 33.09 7.88
CA ASP A 22 -14.66 34.42 8.48
C ASP A 22 -14.38 35.51 7.44
N SER A 23 -13.36 35.31 6.61
CA SER A 23 -12.95 36.25 5.54
C SER A 23 -13.54 35.94 4.18
N TRP A 24 -14.12 34.74 3.97
CA TRP A 24 -14.56 34.23 2.67
C TRP A 24 -13.46 34.19 1.59
N THR A 25 -12.21 34.17 2.04
CA THR A 25 -11.07 34.06 1.14
C THR A 25 -10.75 32.60 0.85
N GLN A 26 -10.40 32.33 -0.41
CA GLN A 26 -9.91 31.01 -0.79
C GLN A 26 -8.47 30.86 -0.28
N ILE A 27 -8.25 29.82 0.51
CA ILE A 27 -6.92 29.46 1.01
C ILE A 27 -6.34 28.40 0.08
N GLY A 28 -5.23 28.71 -0.61
CA GLY A 28 -4.42 27.67 -1.26
C GLY A 28 -3.31 28.13 -2.23
N ARG A 29 -2.07 27.82 -1.86
CA ARG A 29 -1.17 26.97 -2.68
C ARG A 29 -0.51 25.94 -1.75
N GLY A 30 -0.97 24.69 -1.84
CA GLY A 30 -0.43 23.54 -1.11
C GLY A 30 -1.42 22.94 -0.11
N GLY A 31 -1.93 21.73 -0.38
CA GLY A 31 -2.67 20.92 0.60
C GLY A 31 -3.96 20.24 0.13
N GLY A 32 -4.52 20.59 -1.02
CA GLY A 32 -5.73 19.97 -1.54
C GLY A 32 -5.45 18.67 -2.30
N MET A 33 -5.10 17.59 -1.60
CA MET A 33 -5.13 16.24 -2.15
C MET A 33 -6.53 16.04 -2.75
N SER A 34 -6.70 16.14 -4.07
CA SER A 34 -8.01 15.82 -4.67
C SER A 34 -8.15 14.32 -4.88
N LYS A 35 -7.02 13.61 -4.88
CA LYS A 35 -6.93 12.18 -5.11
C LYS A 35 -7.36 11.43 -3.88
N CYS A 36 -8.21 10.45 -4.12
CA CYS A 36 -8.68 9.53 -3.12
C CYS A 36 -8.45 8.09 -3.57
N TYR A 37 -8.46 7.18 -2.63
CA TYR A 37 -8.51 5.73 -2.86
C TYR A 37 -9.58 5.09 -1.98
N LEU A 38 -10.07 3.93 -2.41
CA LEU A 38 -11.05 3.12 -1.68
C LEU A 38 -10.36 2.27 -0.63
N THR A 39 -10.91 2.25 0.59
CA THR A 39 -10.52 1.33 1.67
C THR A 39 -11.54 0.20 1.83
N TRP A 40 -11.07 -0.93 2.36
CA TRP A 40 -11.86 -2.16 2.51
C TRP A 40 -13.08 -2.04 3.44
N ASP A 41 -13.13 -1.02 4.30
CA ASP A 41 -14.26 -0.67 5.17
C ASP A 41 -15.36 0.12 4.45
N GLY A 42 -15.27 0.26 3.12
CA GLY A 42 -16.27 0.98 2.36
C GLY A 42 -16.25 2.48 2.59
N ASP A 43 -15.05 3.03 2.74
CA ASP A 43 -14.81 4.47 2.82
C ASP A 43 -13.76 4.91 1.80
N PHE A 44 -13.58 6.22 1.66
CA PHE A 44 -12.49 6.77 0.86
C PHE A 44 -11.51 7.53 1.74
N LYS A 45 -10.25 7.54 1.31
CA LYS A 45 -9.19 8.30 1.96
C LYS A 45 -8.50 9.21 0.99
N TRP A 46 -8.16 10.40 1.48
CA TRP A 46 -7.28 11.32 0.76
C TRP A 46 -5.90 10.69 0.65
N GLY A 47 -5.42 10.58 -0.58
CA GLY A 47 -4.24 9.78 -0.91
C GLY A 47 -4.30 9.34 -2.36
N GLY A 48 -3.14 9.19 -2.97
CA GLY A 48 -3.07 8.75 -4.36
C GLY A 48 -1.66 8.81 -4.88
N THR A 49 -1.54 8.62 -6.18
CA THR A 49 -0.26 8.70 -6.90
C THR A 49 -0.06 10.11 -7.46
N ASP A 50 1.09 10.41 -8.06
CA ASP A 50 1.33 11.69 -8.73
C ASP A 50 0.70 11.76 -10.14
N ASP A 51 0.08 10.68 -10.64
CA ASP A 51 -0.56 10.61 -11.96
C ASP A 51 -1.85 11.44 -12.08
N MET A 52 -2.25 11.85 -13.29
CA MET A 52 -3.48 12.64 -13.45
C MET A 52 -4.76 11.84 -13.15
N TYR A 53 -4.67 10.52 -13.08
CA TYR A 53 -5.80 9.63 -12.85
C TYR A 53 -6.10 9.48 -11.36
N MET A 54 -7.34 9.19 -11.03
CA MET A 54 -7.80 9.14 -9.64
C MET A 54 -8.53 7.84 -9.39
N GLY A 55 -8.09 7.05 -8.41
CA GLY A 55 -8.76 5.80 -8.05
C GLY A 55 -10.16 6.03 -7.48
N MET A 56 -10.35 7.14 -6.78
CA MET A 56 -11.61 7.46 -6.14
C MET A 56 -11.85 8.98 -6.15
N LEU A 57 -13.09 9.38 -5.88
CA LEU A 57 -13.49 10.78 -5.72
C LEU A 57 -14.14 11.02 -4.35
N SER A 58 -14.10 12.25 -3.90
CA SER A 58 -14.84 12.69 -2.70
C SER A 58 -16.35 12.82 -2.95
N GLY A 59 -16.79 12.96 -4.21
CA GLY A 59 -18.20 12.95 -4.61
C GLY A 59 -18.81 14.32 -4.88
N GLY A 60 -18.49 15.34 -4.07
CA GLY A 60 -19.23 16.60 -4.08
C GLY A 60 -18.96 17.54 -5.27
N LEU A 61 -17.78 17.44 -5.90
CA LEU A 61 -17.33 18.36 -6.94
C LEU A 61 -16.78 17.56 -8.12
N ALA A 62 -17.50 17.55 -9.24
CA ALA A 62 -17.09 16.85 -10.46
C ALA A 62 -17.73 17.48 -11.70
N GLY A 63 -17.08 17.31 -12.85
CA GLY A 63 -17.64 17.60 -14.17
C GLY A 63 -17.67 16.35 -15.04
N MET A 64 -18.77 16.13 -15.75
CA MET A 64 -18.98 14.98 -16.65
C MET A 64 -19.83 15.41 -17.84
N SER A 65 -19.71 14.72 -18.97
CA SER A 65 -20.66 14.90 -20.08
C SER A 65 -22.06 14.41 -19.67
N ARG A 66 -23.11 15.12 -20.11
CA ARG A 66 -24.49 14.65 -19.93
C ARG A 66 -24.72 13.29 -20.58
N GLN A 67 -24.13 13.08 -21.76
CA GLN A 67 -24.20 11.81 -22.47
C GLN A 67 -23.72 10.64 -21.60
N TRP A 68 -22.51 10.75 -21.02
CA TRP A 68 -21.99 9.69 -20.17
C TRP A 68 -22.75 9.55 -18.85
N TRP A 69 -23.28 10.64 -18.30
CA TRP A 69 -24.17 10.57 -17.13
C TRP A 69 -25.40 9.68 -17.40
N ASP A 70 -26.05 9.87 -18.55
CA ASP A 70 -27.23 9.10 -18.95
C ASP A 70 -26.87 7.65 -19.32
N GLU A 71 -25.78 7.44 -20.08
CA GLU A 71 -25.27 6.09 -20.45
C GLU A 71 -24.83 5.28 -19.21
N SER A 72 -24.13 5.92 -18.27
CA SER A 72 -23.65 5.26 -17.06
C SER A 72 -24.75 5.03 -16.03
N GLY A 73 -25.83 5.80 -16.06
CA GLY A 73 -27.04 5.57 -15.26
C GLY A 73 -27.23 6.49 -14.07
N GLY A 74 -26.58 7.65 -14.03
CA GLY A 74 -26.71 8.60 -12.93
C GLY A 74 -26.40 7.96 -11.57
N TYR A 75 -27.10 8.40 -10.52
CA TYR A 75 -27.04 7.79 -9.19
C TYR A 75 -28.08 6.68 -9.03
N ASP A 76 -27.77 5.71 -8.17
CA ASP A 76 -28.71 4.68 -7.74
C ASP A 76 -29.89 5.32 -6.98
N ASP A 77 -31.10 5.17 -7.53
CA ASP A 77 -32.34 5.78 -7.00
C ASP A 77 -32.78 5.20 -5.63
N LYS A 78 -32.15 4.11 -5.19
CA LYS A 78 -32.37 3.49 -3.88
C LYS A 78 -31.42 4.00 -2.80
N MET A 79 -30.41 4.79 -3.16
CA MET A 79 -29.57 5.46 -2.18
C MET A 79 -30.27 6.73 -1.69
N LEU A 80 -30.57 6.77 -0.39
CA LEU A 80 -31.23 7.91 0.23
C LEU A 80 -30.24 8.72 1.07
N GLY A 81 -30.32 10.05 0.98
CA GLY A 81 -29.47 10.96 1.74
C GLY A 81 -28.04 11.05 1.20
N TRP A 82 -27.07 10.61 1.99
CA TRP A 82 -25.64 10.75 1.70
C TRP A 82 -24.84 9.51 2.06
N GLY A 83 -23.75 9.29 1.33
CA GLY A 83 -22.70 8.30 1.57
C GLY A 83 -22.87 7.10 0.64
N GLY A 84 -21.76 6.61 0.09
CA GLY A 84 -21.73 5.46 -0.83
C GLY A 84 -21.89 5.82 -2.30
N GLU A 85 -22.50 6.96 -2.64
CA GLU A 85 -22.71 7.40 -4.02
C GLU A 85 -21.39 7.69 -4.76
N ASN A 86 -20.39 8.18 -4.03
CA ASN A 86 -19.05 8.41 -4.53
C ASN A 86 -18.28 7.11 -4.77
N ILE A 87 -18.56 6.07 -3.97
CA ILE A 87 -18.00 4.72 -4.14
C ILE A 87 -18.63 4.05 -5.36
N ASP A 88 -19.96 4.08 -5.50
CA ASP A 88 -20.65 3.58 -6.69
C ASP A 88 -20.09 4.21 -7.95
N GLN A 89 -20.18 5.53 -8.06
CA GLN A 89 -19.71 6.25 -9.24
C GLN A 89 -18.25 5.96 -9.51
N GLY A 90 -17.38 6.12 -8.52
CA GLY A 90 -15.96 6.10 -8.85
C GLY A 90 -15.41 4.70 -9.13
N VAL A 91 -15.94 3.63 -8.51
CA VAL A 91 -15.55 2.27 -8.92
C VAL A 91 -16.15 1.97 -10.28
N ARG A 92 -17.45 2.26 -10.50
CA ARG A 92 -18.14 2.04 -11.79
C ARG A 92 -17.44 2.71 -12.95
N MET A 93 -17.00 3.97 -12.78
CA MET A 93 -16.28 4.70 -13.83
C MET A 93 -15.11 3.89 -14.36
N TRP A 94 -14.31 3.30 -13.47
CA TRP A 94 -13.14 2.52 -13.86
C TRP A 94 -13.46 1.14 -14.40
N VAL A 95 -14.36 0.41 -13.75
CA VAL A 95 -14.66 -0.96 -14.16
C VAL A 95 -15.52 -1.00 -15.42
N CYS A 96 -16.33 0.02 -15.72
CA CYS A 96 -17.22 0.03 -16.88
C CYS A 96 -16.79 0.98 -18.01
N GLY A 97 -15.50 1.30 -18.12
CA GLY A 97 -14.91 1.91 -19.31
C GLY A 97 -14.96 3.44 -19.39
N GLY A 98 -15.21 4.11 -18.28
CA GLY A 98 -14.89 5.53 -18.10
C GLY A 98 -13.54 5.70 -17.38
N GLU A 99 -13.25 6.94 -16.99
CA GLU A 99 -12.05 7.26 -16.20
C GLU A 99 -12.28 8.52 -15.36
N ILE A 100 -11.49 8.66 -14.29
CA ILE A 100 -11.55 9.82 -13.40
C ILE A 100 -10.20 10.53 -13.45
N VAL A 101 -10.22 11.84 -13.75
CA VAL A 101 -9.00 12.64 -13.91
C VAL A 101 -9.05 13.91 -13.06
N ALA A 102 -7.90 14.27 -12.50
CA ALA A 102 -7.71 15.53 -11.81
C ALA A 102 -7.48 16.67 -12.82
N ALA A 103 -8.14 17.81 -12.61
CA ALA A 103 -7.90 19.06 -13.32
C ALA A 103 -7.16 20.05 -12.42
N PRO A 104 -5.81 20.03 -12.37
CA PRO A 104 -5.03 20.83 -11.43
C PRO A 104 -5.19 22.34 -11.63
N ASN A 105 -5.52 22.77 -12.85
CA ASN A 105 -5.73 24.18 -13.19
C ASN A 105 -7.17 24.67 -12.94
N SER A 106 -8.07 23.79 -12.50
CA SER A 106 -9.45 24.13 -12.14
C SER A 106 -9.56 24.08 -10.63
N GLN A 107 -9.76 25.21 -9.97
CA GLN A 107 -9.85 25.28 -8.51
C GLN A 107 -11.27 25.62 -8.06
N VAL A 108 -11.74 24.93 -7.03
CA VAL A 108 -13.02 25.23 -6.37
C VAL A 108 -12.80 25.23 -4.86
N ALA A 109 -13.11 26.36 -4.22
CA ALA A 109 -13.02 26.48 -2.77
C ALA A 109 -14.23 25.78 -2.11
N HIS A 110 -13.94 24.93 -1.12
CA HIS A 110 -14.94 24.23 -0.33
C HIS A 110 -14.88 24.67 1.13
N MET A 111 -16.05 24.95 1.71
CA MET A 111 -16.20 25.23 3.13
C MET A 111 -16.21 23.90 3.91
N TRP A 112 -15.11 23.59 4.59
CA TRP A 112 -15.03 22.41 5.46
C TRP A 112 -15.84 22.61 6.75
N ARG A 113 -16.55 21.56 7.17
CA ARG A 113 -17.27 21.58 8.45
C ARG A 113 -16.28 21.45 9.60
N THR A 114 -16.33 22.38 10.54
CA THR A 114 -15.43 22.40 11.72
C THR A 114 -16.14 22.01 13.01
N GLY A 115 -17.41 21.61 12.94
CA GLY A 115 -18.26 21.37 14.12
C GLY A 115 -18.79 22.66 14.76
N SER A 116 -18.35 23.83 14.29
CA SER A 116 -18.89 25.12 14.70
C SER A 116 -20.32 25.33 14.16
N ALA A 117 -21.14 26.09 14.89
CA ALA A 117 -22.50 26.44 14.48
C ALA A 117 -22.57 27.11 13.08
N LYS A 118 -21.50 27.82 12.68
CA LYS A 118 -21.40 28.45 11.34
C LYS A 118 -21.36 27.44 10.20
N THR A 119 -20.79 26.26 10.43
CA THR A 119 -20.54 25.23 9.39
C THR A 119 -21.41 23.99 9.55
N SER A 120 -22.23 23.92 10.60
CA SER A 120 -23.14 22.80 10.85
C SER A 120 -24.17 22.63 9.74
N ALA A 121 -24.44 21.36 9.41
CA ALA A 121 -25.54 21.01 8.51
C ALA A 121 -26.87 21.50 9.08
N ARG A 122 -27.67 22.17 8.24
CA ARG A 122 -29.03 22.62 8.62
C ARG A 122 -30.14 21.67 8.15
N TYR A 123 -29.79 20.57 7.50
CA TYR A 123 -30.73 19.53 7.06
C TYR A 123 -30.70 18.34 8.01
N LYS A 124 -31.82 17.63 8.10
CA LYS A 124 -31.89 16.33 8.78
C LYS A 124 -31.36 15.25 7.84
N HIS A 125 -30.51 14.36 8.35
CA HIS A 125 -30.10 13.18 7.59
C HIS A 125 -31.32 12.31 7.31
N VAL A 126 -31.41 11.79 6.08
CA VAL A 126 -32.44 10.87 5.62
C VAL A 126 -31.74 9.63 5.09
N GLY A 127 -32.34 8.46 5.26
CA GLY A 127 -31.77 7.21 4.79
C GLY A 127 -30.77 6.59 5.76
N ASP A 128 -30.01 5.62 5.24
CA ASP A 128 -29.02 4.86 5.99
C ASP A 128 -27.70 4.86 5.18
N THR A 129 -26.71 5.60 5.70
CA THR A 129 -25.39 5.72 5.07
C THR A 129 -24.70 4.36 4.91
N ILE A 130 -24.86 3.45 5.89
CA ILE A 130 -24.25 2.12 5.85
C ILE A 130 -24.94 1.26 4.81
N TYR A 131 -26.26 1.37 4.66
CA TYR A 131 -27.00 0.72 3.58
C TYR A 131 -26.52 1.18 2.21
N ASN A 132 -26.38 2.48 1.97
CA ASN A 132 -25.89 3.00 0.69
C ASN A 132 -24.46 2.52 0.39
N ARG A 133 -23.54 2.55 1.38
CA ARG A 133 -22.19 2.00 1.22
C ARG A 133 -22.22 0.50 0.89
N ALA A 134 -23.05 -0.27 1.60
CA ALA A 134 -23.23 -1.69 1.35
C ALA A 134 -23.74 -1.97 -0.07
N ARG A 135 -24.68 -1.16 -0.57
CA ARG A 135 -25.17 -1.24 -1.96
C ARG A 135 -24.05 -1.07 -2.97
N ALA A 136 -23.29 0.02 -2.86
CA ALA A 136 -22.17 0.29 -3.77
C ALA A 136 -21.13 -0.82 -3.76
N ILE A 137 -20.77 -1.31 -2.57
CA ILE A 137 -19.73 -2.34 -2.43
C ILE A 137 -20.20 -3.68 -2.98
N ASN A 138 -21.40 -4.13 -2.65
CA ASN A 138 -21.94 -5.38 -3.19
C ASN A 138 -22.23 -5.28 -4.70
N ALA A 139 -22.47 -4.08 -5.23
CA ALA A 139 -22.62 -3.87 -6.66
C ALA A 139 -21.30 -4.01 -7.42
N TRP A 140 -20.18 -3.50 -6.90
CA TRP A 140 -18.96 -3.30 -7.70
C TRP A 140 -17.73 -4.08 -7.28
N LEU A 141 -17.64 -4.54 -6.02
CA LEU A 141 -16.45 -5.20 -5.49
C LEU A 141 -16.48 -6.72 -5.69
N GLU A 142 -17.54 -7.27 -6.30
CA GLU A 142 -17.68 -8.72 -6.56
C GLU A 142 -17.43 -9.54 -5.28
N GLU A 143 -16.63 -10.61 -5.34
CA GLU A 143 -16.30 -11.44 -4.19
C GLU A 143 -15.58 -10.68 -3.06
N PHE A 144 -14.95 -9.53 -3.36
CA PHE A 144 -14.29 -8.72 -2.33
C PHE A 144 -15.27 -8.03 -1.39
N SER A 145 -16.58 -7.98 -1.71
CA SER A 145 -17.60 -7.47 -0.78
C SER A 145 -17.65 -8.26 0.54
N ALA A 146 -17.16 -9.50 0.54
CA ALA A 146 -16.97 -10.30 1.76
C ALA A 146 -16.07 -9.61 2.80
N LYS A 147 -15.18 -8.69 2.39
CA LYS A 147 -14.37 -7.88 3.32
C LYS A 147 -15.23 -7.09 4.30
N LEU A 148 -16.49 -6.78 3.97
CA LEU A 148 -17.41 -6.10 4.89
C LEU A 148 -17.70 -6.90 6.16
N ASP A 149 -17.40 -8.20 6.22
CA ASP A 149 -17.50 -8.99 7.46
C ASP A 149 -16.45 -8.59 8.50
N ASP A 150 -15.33 -8.03 8.06
CA ASP A 150 -14.23 -7.63 8.96
C ASP A 150 -14.48 -6.29 9.67
N TYR A 151 -15.57 -5.58 9.32
CA TYR A 151 -15.81 -4.19 9.73
C TYR A 151 -17.11 -4.05 10.56
N PRO A 152 -17.00 -3.69 11.86
CA PRO A 152 -18.14 -3.64 12.77
C PRO A 152 -19.27 -2.67 12.37
N ASN A 153 -18.97 -1.63 11.59
CA ASN A 153 -19.97 -0.66 11.12
C ASN A 153 -21.07 -1.31 10.25
N PHE A 154 -20.81 -2.47 9.62
CA PHE A 154 -21.82 -3.21 8.86
C PHE A 154 -22.55 -4.30 9.67
N ALA A 155 -22.07 -4.64 10.87
CA ALA A 155 -22.54 -5.80 11.63
C ALA A 155 -24.04 -5.72 11.94
N HIS A 156 -24.52 -4.58 12.44
CA HIS A 156 -25.94 -4.37 12.75
C HIS A 156 -26.84 -4.48 11.51
N ARG A 157 -26.37 -3.95 10.37
CA ARG A 157 -27.14 -3.99 9.12
C ARG A 157 -27.25 -5.42 8.59
N LYS A 158 -26.15 -6.17 8.64
CA LYS A 158 -26.08 -7.58 8.27
C LYS A 158 -26.99 -8.45 9.14
N SER A 159 -26.88 -8.33 10.46
CA SER A 159 -27.68 -9.13 11.39
C SER A 159 -29.18 -8.84 11.27
N SER A 160 -29.56 -7.58 11.04
CA SER A 160 -30.96 -7.18 10.92
C SER A 160 -31.55 -7.35 9.51
N GLY A 161 -30.70 -7.44 8.48
CA GLY A 161 -31.12 -7.37 7.07
C GLY A 161 -31.28 -8.72 6.37
N GLY A 162 -30.85 -9.83 6.99
CA GLY A 162 -30.92 -11.16 6.40
C GLY A 162 -30.12 -11.29 5.09
N ALA A 163 -30.53 -12.20 4.21
CA ALA A 163 -29.83 -12.48 2.95
C ALA A 163 -29.73 -11.26 2.01
N ASN A 164 -30.70 -10.33 2.09
CA ASN A 164 -30.76 -9.13 1.26
C ASN A 164 -30.45 -7.85 2.06
N TRP A 165 -29.51 -7.91 2.99
CA TRP A 165 -29.16 -6.80 3.87
C TRP A 165 -28.63 -5.55 3.14
N PHE A 166 -28.12 -5.70 1.91
CA PHE A 166 -27.76 -4.60 1.01
C PHE A 166 -28.87 -4.25 -0.02
N GLY A 167 -30.03 -4.90 0.07
CA GLY A 167 -31.20 -4.59 -0.75
C GLY A 167 -31.12 -5.06 -2.21
N ASP A 168 -32.09 -4.63 -3.02
CA ASP A 168 -32.19 -5.03 -4.42
C ASP A 168 -31.11 -4.39 -5.31
N MET A 169 -30.38 -5.21 -6.07
CA MET A 169 -29.29 -4.79 -6.95
C MET A 169 -29.73 -4.59 -8.41
N SER A 170 -31.03 -4.67 -8.70
CA SER A 170 -31.56 -4.53 -10.07
C SER A 170 -31.09 -3.25 -10.78
N THR A 171 -31.00 -2.13 -10.07
CA THR A 171 -30.51 -0.84 -10.60
C THR A 171 -29.08 -0.95 -11.13
N PHE A 172 -28.15 -1.51 -10.34
CA PHE A 172 -26.77 -1.75 -10.76
C PHE A 172 -26.66 -2.80 -11.87
N ASN A 173 -27.45 -3.87 -11.79
CA ASN A 173 -27.45 -4.93 -12.81
C ASN A 173 -27.89 -4.39 -14.18
N ASN A 174 -28.87 -3.48 -14.21
CA ASN A 174 -29.30 -2.81 -15.44
C ASN A 174 -28.19 -1.92 -16.02
N VAL A 175 -27.45 -1.21 -15.16
CA VAL A 175 -26.27 -0.43 -15.57
C VAL A 175 -25.19 -1.33 -16.19
N LYS A 176 -24.83 -2.44 -15.51
CA LYS A 176 -23.83 -3.40 -16.02
C LYS A 176 -24.23 -3.97 -17.38
N LYS A 177 -25.51 -4.33 -17.55
CA LYS A 177 -26.06 -4.81 -18.84
C LYS A 177 -25.98 -3.74 -19.93
N ARG A 178 -26.35 -2.50 -19.62
CA ARG A 178 -26.34 -1.39 -20.59
C ARG A 178 -24.93 -1.04 -21.05
N LEU A 179 -23.96 -1.02 -20.13
CA LEU A 179 -22.58 -0.64 -20.45
C LEU A 179 -21.78 -1.76 -21.13
N ASN A 180 -22.23 -3.02 -21.01
CA ASN A 180 -21.72 -4.23 -21.66
C ASN A 180 -20.18 -4.31 -21.76
N GLY A 181 -19.56 -5.07 -20.86
CA GLY A 181 -18.10 -5.24 -20.80
C GLY A 181 -17.43 -4.54 -19.62
N CYS A 182 -18.14 -4.45 -18.48
CA CYS A 182 -17.49 -4.09 -17.22
C CYS A 182 -16.42 -5.13 -16.85
N ARG A 183 -15.27 -4.65 -16.39
CA ARG A 183 -14.09 -5.41 -15.98
C ARG A 183 -14.26 -5.94 -14.55
N PRO A 184 -13.58 -7.03 -14.18
CA PRO A 184 -13.58 -7.52 -12.80
C PRO A 184 -13.00 -6.48 -11.85
N PHE A 185 -13.43 -6.47 -10.58
CA PHE A 185 -12.95 -5.47 -9.60
C PHE A 185 -11.43 -5.57 -9.37
N ALA A 186 -10.86 -6.77 -9.50
CA ALA A 186 -9.42 -6.95 -9.41
C ALA A 186 -8.64 -6.17 -10.49
N TRP A 187 -9.24 -5.87 -11.65
CA TRP A 187 -8.65 -4.96 -12.64
C TRP A 187 -8.46 -3.55 -12.06
N TYR A 188 -9.43 -3.04 -11.30
CA TYR A 188 -9.34 -1.74 -10.63
C TYR A 188 -8.18 -1.73 -9.61
N LEU A 189 -8.05 -2.79 -8.82
CA LEU A 189 -6.95 -2.93 -7.85
C LEU A 189 -5.59 -2.89 -8.55
N LYS A 190 -5.43 -3.61 -9.67
CA LYS A 190 -4.20 -3.57 -10.47
C LYS A 190 -3.94 -2.21 -11.10
N ARG A 191 -4.97 -1.56 -11.63
CA ARG A 191 -4.86 -0.22 -12.25
C ARG A 191 -4.28 0.80 -11.26
N PHE A 192 -4.60 0.64 -9.98
CA PHE A 192 -4.09 1.47 -8.89
C PHE A 192 -3.06 0.71 -8.03
N LYS A 193 -2.19 -0.09 -8.67
CA LYS A 193 -1.13 -0.88 -8.01
C LYS A 193 -0.28 -0.09 -7.03
N VAL A 194 -0.03 1.20 -7.28
CA VAL A 194 0.73 2.06 -6.35
C VAL A 194 0.10 2.11 -4.95
N VAL A 195 -1.23 2.05 -4.87
CA VAL A 195 -1.97 2.01 -3.61
C VAL A 195 -2.12 0.57 -3.14
N TYR A 196 -2.58 -0.33 -4.03
CA TYR A 196 -3.01 -1.67 -3.63
C TYR A 196 -1.87 -2.66 -3.47
N GLU A 197 -0.93 -2.70 -4.41
CA GLU A 197 0.26 -3.56 -4.38
C GLU A 197 1.42 -2.85 -3.66
N ASP A 198 1.89 -1.72 -4.20
CA ASP A 198 3.14 -1.08 -3.79
C ASP A 198 3.07 -0.44 -2.39
N ALA A 199 1.88 -0.04 -1.92
CA ALA A 199 1.69 0.48 -0.55
C ALA A 199 1.07 -0.54 0.42
N GLY A 200 0.83 -1.77 -0.04
CA GLY A 200 0.45 -2.90 0.80
C GLY A 200 -1.01 -2.91 1.27
N LEU A 201 -1.97 -2.40 0.50
CA LEU A 201 -3.40 -2.62 0.81
C LEU A 201 -3.90 -4.02 0.45
N ILE A 202 -3.15 -4.76 -0.38
CA ILE A 202 -3.32 -6.20 -0.66
C ILE A 202 -2.01 -6.89 -0.26
N PRO A 203 -1.78 -7.10 1.05
CA PRO A 203 -0.50 -7.61 1.51
C PRO A 203 -0.34 -9.10 1.15
N PRO A 204 0.86 -9.55 0.76
CA PRO A 204 1.09 -10.97 0.40
C PRO A 204 0.88 -11.91 1.60
N GLU A 205 1.06 -11.40 2.81
CA GLU A 205 1.00 -12.11 4.09
C GLU A 205 0.55 -11.15 5.20
N ILE A 206 -0.20 -11.67 6.16
CA ILE A 206 -0.44 -11.06 7.48
C ILE A 206 0.14 -11.98 8.57
N PHE A 207 0.62 -11.40 9.66
CA PHE A 207 1.26 -12.13 10.75
C PHE A 207 1.06 -11.44 12.10
N MET A 208 1.11 -12.22 13.18
CA MET A 208 1.22 -11.71 14.54
C MET A 208 2.69 -11.51 14.90
N ILE A 209 2.98 -10.54 15.77
CA ILE A 209 4.35 -10.26 16.24
C ILE A 209 4.42 -10.59 17.72
N ARG A 210 5.17 -11.63 18.08
CA ARG A 210 5.32 -12.11 19.45
C ARG A 210 6.62 -11.61 20.06
N GLU A 211 6.57 -11.18 21.30
CA GLU A 211 7.73 -10.91 22.12
C GLU A 211 8.15 -12.19 22.84
N GLU A 212 9.37 -12.65 22.60
CA GLU A 212 9.82 -14.01 22.97
C GLU A 212 9.94 -14.23 24.48
N GLN A 213 10.29 -13.20 25.26
CA GLN A 213 10.56 -13.37 26.69
C GLN A 213 9.27 -13.47 27.52
N SER A 214 8.31 -12.60 27.27
CA SER A 214 7.00 -12.56 27.92
C SER A 214 5.99 -13.49 27.26
N GLY A 215 6.23 -13.85 25.99
CA GLY A 215 5.29 -14.61 25.17
C GLY A 215 4.07 -13.81 24.70
N LEU A 216 4.00 -12.50 24.99
CA LEU A 216 2.90 -11.62 24.61
C LEU A 216 3.04 -11.17 23.15
N CYS A 217 1.92 -10.79 22.52
CA CYS A 217 1.87 -10.30 21.15
C CYS A 217 1.57 -8.81 21.06
N LEU A 218 2.13 -8.19 20.02
CA LEU A 218 1.88 -6.80 19.66
C LEU A 218 0.45 -6.63 19.16
N ARG A 219 -0.35 -5.83 19.86
CA ARG A 219 -1.76 -5.57 19.54
C ARG A 219 -1.99 -4.10 19.25
N TYR A 220 -2.65 -3.82 18.14
CA TYR A 220 -3.22 -2.50 17.87
C TYR A 220 -4.47 -2.26 18.73
N MET A 221 -4.58 -1.07 19.31
CA MET A 221 -5.61 -0.78 20.32
C MET A 221 -6.91 -0.18 19.75
N GLY A 222 -6.92 0.24 18.50
CA GLY A 222 -8.13 0.78 17.85
C GLY A 222 -9.01 -0.26 17.18
N GLY A 223 -10.12 0.22 16.61
CA GLY A 223 -11.08 -0.59 15.86
C GLY A 223 -10.60 -0.97 14.46
N ALA A 224 -11.36 -1.82 13.77
CA ALA A 224 -11.19 -2.05 12.34
C ALA A 224 -11.73 -0.87 11.53
N GLY A 225 -11.12 -0.65 10.37
CA GLY A 225 -11.48 0.42 9.43
C GLY A 225 -10.69 1.70 9.64
N THR A 226 -11.22 2.75 9.06
CA THR A 226 -10.71 4.11 9.05
C THR A 226 -10.81 4.76 10.43
N SER A 227 -9.69 5.29 10.95
CA SER A 227 -9.69 6.17 12.13
C SER A 227 -9.24 7.59 11.79
N GLY A 228 -9.95 8.59 12.32
CA GLY A 228 -9.62 10.01 12.15
C GLY A 228 -8.58 10.55 13.15
N SER A 229 -8.36 9.86 14.26
CA SER A 229 -7.51 10.33 15.37
C SER A 229 -6.04 9.91 15.27
N GLY A 230 -5.75 8.84 14.52
CA GLY A 230 -4.38 8.36 14.26
C GLY A 230 -3.50 8.26 15.50
N SER A 231 -4.01 7.71 16.61
CA SER A 231 -3.32 7.74 17.92
C SER A 231 -3.78 6.66 18.90
N GLU A 232 -4.44 5.60 18.42
CA GLU A 232 -5.03 4.57 19.29
C GLU A 232 -3.95 3.74 20.00
N GLY A 233 -2.78 3.60 19.37
CA GLY A 233 -1.57 3.08 20.00
C GLY A 233 -1.45 1.55 19.96
N VAL A 234 -0.39 1.07 20.58
CA VAL A 234 0.04 -0.34 20.53
C VAL A 234 0.50 -0.80 21.91
N ARG A 235 0.21 -2.05 22.28
CA ARG A 235 0.72 -2.67 23.51
C ARG A 235 0.96 -4.17 23.34
N LEU A 236 1.59 -4.77 24.35
CA LEU A 236 1.73 -6.22 24.45
C LEU A 236 0.56 -6.82 25.23
N GLU A 237 -0.01 -7.90 24.71
CA GLU A 237 -1.13 -8.64 25.30
C GLU A 237 -1.02 -10.15 25.03
N ASN A 238 -1.83 -10.95 25.72
CA ASN A 238 -1.97 -12.37 25.39
C ASN A 238 -2.38 -12.51 23.93
N CYS A 239 -1.60 -13.29 23.18
CA CYS A 239 -1.82 -13.54 21.77
C CYS A 239 -3.22 -14.14 21.52
N ASP A 240 -3.95 -13.59 20.56
CA ASP A 240 -5.27 -14.09 20.14
C ASP A 240 -5.36 -14.15 18.61
N GLN A 241 -5.40 -15.38 18.08
CA GLN A 241 -5.46 -15.64 16.64
C GLN A 241 -6.83 -15.33 16.02
N ASN A 242 -7.88 -15.21 16.84
CA ASN A 242 -9.24 -14.88 16.37
C ASN A 242 -9.47 -13.37 16.32
N ASN A 243 -8.50 -12.58 16.78
CA ASN A 243 -8.62 -11.13 16.86
C ASN A 243 -7.69 -10.45 15.86
N HIS A 244 -8.29 -9.88 14.82
CA HIS A 244 -7.60 -9.18 13.75
C HIS A 244 -6.70 -8.03 14.23
N ARG A 245 -6.88 -7.53 15.46
CA ARG A 245 -6.04 -6.44 16.01
C ARG A 245 -4.62 -6.88 16.38
N PHE A 246 -4.35 -8.19 16.41
CA PHE A 246 -3.00 -8.72 16.59
C PHE A 246 -2.25 -8.94 15.28
N PHE A 247 -2.94 -8.85 14.15
CA PHE A 247 -2.34 -9.09 12.84
C PHE A 247 -1.81 -7.80 12.25
N TRP A 248 -0.60 -7.90 11.71
CA TRP A 248 0.14 -6.85 11.04
C TRP A 248 0.56 -7.33 9.66
N HIS A 249 0.90 -6.39 8.80
CA HIS A 249 1.56 -6.67 7.54
C HIS A 249 2.49 -5.53 7.18
N LEU A 250 3.35 -5.76 6.18
CA LEU A 250 4.14 -4.68 5.62
C LEU A 250 3.21 -3.73 4.83
N GLY A 251 3.39 -2.44 5.05
CA GLY A 251 2.64 -1.35 4.42
C GLY A 251 3.57 -0.19 4.08
N ASN A 252 3.03 0.85 3.44
CA ASN A 252 3.76 2.02 2.93
C ASN A 252 4.72 1.64 1.79
N ARG A 253 4.67 2.39 0.70
CA ARG A 253 5.58 2.19 -0.44
C ARG A 253 7.00 2.51 -0.03
N ASN A 254 7.95 1.65 -0.36
CA ASN A 254 9.35 1.98 -0.18
C ASN A 254 9.75 3.08 -1.19
N LYS A 255 10.23 4.21 -0.68
CA LYS A 255 10.60 5.38 -1.49
C LYS A 255 11.69 5.08 -2.51
N LYS A 256 12.59 4.13 -2.21
CA LYS A 256 13.72 3.74 -3.08
C LYS A 256 13.26 2.77 -4.15
N THR A 257 12.82 1.57 -3.76
CA THR A 257 12.40 0.52 -4.70
C THR A 257 11.12 0.85 -5.45
N LYS A 258 10.36 1.83 -4.96
CA LYS A 258 9.03 2.16 -5.48
C LYS A 258 8.03 1.00 -5.37
N LYS A 259 8.33 0.00 -4.55
CA LYS A 259 7.52 -1.20 -4.31
C LYS A 259 7.21 -1.37 -2.82
N CYS A 260 6.33 -2.30 -2.50
CA CYS A 260 6.03 -2.64 -1.11
C CYS A 260 7.24 -3.35 -0.47
N CYS A 261 7.64 -3.05 0.76
CA CYS A 261 7.08 -2.04 1.67
C CYS A 261 8.14 -1.56 2.66
N SER A 262 7.91 -0.41 3.30
CA SER A 262 8.85 0.18 4.27
C SER A 262 8.31 0.37 5.68
N GLY A 263 7.04 0.05 5.96
CA GLY A 263 6.41 0.24 7.26
C GLY A 263 5.60 -0.95 7.72
N LEU A 264 5.10 -0.87 8.95
CA LEU A 264 4.30 -1.92 9.59
C LEU A 264 2.88 -1.41 9.84
N ARG A 265 1.91 -2.03 9.18
CA ARG A 265 0.50 -1.65 9.22
C ARG A 265 -0.33 -2.66 10.00
N ALA A 266 -1.23 -2.16 10.85
CA ALA A 266 -2.22 -2.99 11.51
C ALA A 266 -3.24 -3.47 10.47
N TRP A 267 -3.48 -4.78 10.39
CA TRP A 267 -4.35 -5.35 9.36
C TRP A 267 -5.78 -4.85 9.51
N ASN A 268 -6.50 -4.71 8.39
CA ASN A 268 -7.87 -4.16 8.34
C ASN A 268 -8.01 -2.76 8.99
N THR A 269 -6.98 -1.93 8.98
CA THR A 269 -7.05 -0.49 9.35
C THR A 269 -6.30 0.38 8.36
N ASP A 270 -6.36 1.68 8.55
CA ASP A 270 -5.48 2.67 7.93
C ASP A 270 -4.32 3.10 8.84
N GLN A 271 -3.95 2.30 9.86
CA GLN A 271 -3.01 2.70 10.91
C GLN A 271 -1.68 1.96 10.81
N CYS A 272 -0.60 2.74 10.83
CA CYS A 272 0.78 2.27 10.78
C CYS A 272 1.49 2.57 12.09
N LEU A 273 2.43 1.70 12.48
CA LEU A 273 3.30 1.95 13.62
C LEU A 273 4.15 3.19 13.34
N GLN A 274 4.26 4.09 14.33
CA GLN A 274 4.95 5.38 14.19
C GLN A 274 6.04 5.61 15.24
N GLY A 275 5.91 5.00 16.42
CA GLY A 275 6.83 5.27 17.53
C GLY A 275 6.54 4.54 18.81
N GLY A 276 7.31 4.86 19.84
CA GLY A 276 6.99 4.63 21.25
C GLY A 276 6.84 5.95 22.01
N GLN A 277 5.92 6.00 22.98
CA GLN A 277 5.76 7.15 23.89
C GLN A 277 6.29 6.81 25.29
N SER A 278 6.78 7.83 26.01
CA SER A 278 7.02 7.75 27.46
C SER A 278 5.70 7.43 28.17
N GLY A 279 5.61 6.23 28.76
CA GLY A 279 4.36 5.73 29.38
C GLY A 279 4.01 4.28 29.04
N GLY A 280 4.84 3.58 28.26
CA GLY A 280 4.70 2.14 28.04
C GLY A 280 3.79 1.77 26.87
N ARG A 281 3.57 2.64 25.87
CA ARG A 281 2.74 2.35 24.69
C ARG A 281 3.47 2.70 23.41
N GLY A 282 3.24 1.89 22.38
CA GLY A 282 3.54 2.27 21.00
C GLY A 282 2.52 3.28 20.49
N ILE A 283 2.93 4.09 19.52
CA ILE A 283 2.13 5.10 18.84
C ILE A 283 1.84 4.60 17.43
N THR A 284 0.60 4.75 17.00
CA THR A 284 0.19 4.58 15.60
C THR A 284 -0.13 5.94 15.00
N GLY A 285 -0.19 6.00 13.67
CA GLY A 285 -0.79 7.11 12.94
C GLY A 285 -1.32 6.64 11.59
N ILE A 286 -2.09 7.50 10.92
CA ILE A 286 -2.63 7.20 9.59
C ILE A 286 -1.47 6.89 8.63
N CYS A 287 -1.53 5.72 7.99
CA CYS A 287 -0.51 5.27 7.04
C CYS A 287 -0.35 6.25 5.89
N GLU A 288 0.88 6.72 5.67
CA GLU A 288 1.24 7.56 4.54
C GLU A 288 1.72 6.68 3.37
N LEU A 289 0.91 6.56 2.32
CA LEU A 289 1.10 5.54 1.28
C LEU A 289 2.43 5.67 0.51
N SER A 290 2.97 6.87 0.32
CA SER A 290 4.18 7.10 -0.48
C SER A 290 5.48 6.67 0.22
N GLY A 291 5.42 6.43 1.54
CA GLY A 291 6.55 6.07 2.39
C GLY A 291 7.59 7.18 2.55
N THR A 292 7.16 8.43 2.36
CA THR A 292 7.98 9.62 2.63
C THR A 292 8.05 9.95 4.10
N ASN A 293 7.12 9.45 4.93
CA ASN A 293 7.13 9.66 6.36
C ASN A 293 8.13 8.72 7.06
N PRO A 294 9.34 9.19 7.48
CA PRO A 294 10.35 8.33 8.08
C PRO A 294 9.93 7.78 9.46
N SER A 295 8.94 8.41 10.12
CA SER A 295 8.44 7.91 11.40
C SER A 295 7.70 6.57 11.27
N GLN A 296 7.23 6.23 10.07
CA GLN A 296 6.52 4.98 9.80
C GLN A 296 7.43 3.88 9.21
N ALA A 297 8.74 4.14 9.07
CA ALA A 297 9.69 3.23 8.43
C ALA A 297 10.14 2.08 9.35
N TRP A 298 9.20 1.21 9.75
CA TRP A 298 9.42 0.11 10.68
C TRP A 298 9.62 -1.24 9.99
N SER A 299 10.59 -2.01 10.47
CA SER A 299 10.88 -3.38 10.03
C SER A 299 11.12 -4.31 11.21
N LEU A 300 10.84 -5.60 11.02
CA LEU A 300 11.28 -6.65 11.94
C LEU A 300 12.54 -7.29 11.37
N THR A 301 13.67 -7.12 12.05
CA THR A 301 14.97 -7.63 11.62
C THR A 301 15.13 -9.13 11.92
N SER A 302 16.07 -9.80 11.25
CA SER A 302 16.39 -11.21 11.47
C SER A 302 16.90 -11.50 12.89
N ASP A 303 17.56 -10.53 13.55
CA ASP A 303 17.96 -10.61 14.95
C ASP A 303 16.80 -10.38 15.94
N GLY A 304 15.58 -10.15 15.45
CA GLY A 304 14.35 -10.04 16.23
C GLY A 304 14.11 -8.65 16.80
N LEU A 305 14.59 -7.58 16.15
CA LEU A 305 14.36 -6.21 16.59
C LEU A 305 13.27 -5.54 15.75
N LEU A 306 12.31 -4.89 16.39
CA LEU A 306 11.40 -3.95 15.73
C LEU A 306 12.11 -2.61 15.58
N LYS A 307 12.56 -2.29 14.38
CA LYS A 307 13.54 -1.23 14.11
C LYS A 307 13.00 -0.14 13.20
N LYS A 308 13.35 1.11 13.52
CA LYS A 308 13.19 2.32 12.70
C LYS A 308 14.49 3.14 12.79
N GLY A 309 15.25 3.19 11.70
CA GLY A 309 16.55 3.88 11.69
C GLY A 309 17.52 3.26 12.71
N SER A 310 18.03 4.06 13.66
CA SER A 310 18.87 3.59 14.77
C SER A 310 18.09 3.26 16.05
N SER A 311 16.79 3.50 16.07
CA SER A 311 15.89 3.24 17.19
C SER A 311 15.16 1.91 17.01
N CYS A 312 14.87 1.27 18.13
CA CYS A 312 14.06 0.07 18.20
C CYS A 312 12.93 0.23 19.22
N LEU A 313 11.83 -0.47 18.98
CA LEU A 313 10.71 -0.59 19.91
C LEU A 313 10.83 -1.94 20.62
N GLY A 314 10.70 -1.93 21.94
CA GLY A 314 10.69 -3.16 22.74
C GLY A 314 10.04 -2.94 24.10
N PRO A 315 9.98 -3.97 24.95
CA PRO A 315 9.47 -3.87 26.31
C PRO A 315 10.22 -2.82 27.14
N ALA A 316 9.46 -2.08 27.95
CA ALA A 316 9.98 -1.05 28.82
C ALA A 316 10.85 -1.65 29.93
N ASN A 317 10.44 -2.79 30.48
CA ASN A 317 11.18 -3.63 31.41
C ASN A 317 10.71 -5.10 31.27
N THR A 318 11.34 -6.01 32.00
CA THR A 318 11.06 -7.45 31.94
C THR A 318 9.80 -7.89 32.71
N GLN A 319 9.15 -7.00 33.45
CA GLN A 319 8.09 -7.32 34.43
C GLN A 319 6.72 -6.69 34.10
N THR A 320 6.68 -5.66 33.24
CA THR A 320 5.47 -4.92 32.87
C THR A 320 5.33 -4.84 31.35
N PRO A 321 4.12 -5.02 30.79
CA PRO A 321 3.88 -5.15 29.34
C PRO A 321 3.97 -3.84 28.55
N GLY A 322 4.65 -2.82 29.10
CA GLY A 322 4.82 -1.54 28.45
C GLY A 322 5.83 -1.59 27.31
N LEU A 323 5.64 -0.78 26.27
CA LEU A 323 6.61 -0.59 25.18
C LEU A 323 7.41 0.71 25.36
N LYS A 324 8.69 0.71 24.98
CA LYS A 324 9.55 1.89 24.89
C LYS A 324 10.32 1.90 23.57
N GLU A 325 10.53 3.09 23.02
CA GLU A 325 11.48 3.32 21.93
C GLU A 325 12.83 3.73 22.53
N ALA A 326 13.90 3.06 22.13
CA ALA A 326 15.27 3.33 22.60
C ALA A 326 16.28 2.94 21.50
N PRO A 327 17.57 3.35 21.60
CA PRO A 327 18.60 2.87 20.68
C PRO A 327 18.63 1.34 20.60
N CYS A 328 18.76 0.78 19.40
CA CYS A 328 18.68 -0.67 19.21
C CYS A 328 19.68 -1.48 20.05
N VAL A 329 20.85 -0.89 20.36
CA VAL A 329 21.86 -1.49 21.24
C VAL A 329 21.32 -1.81 22.64
N SER A 330 20.35 -1.04 23.14
CA SER A 330 19.71 -1.27 24.44
C SER A 330 18.91 -2.57 24.51
N PHE A 331 18.57 -3.17 23.36
CA PHE A 331 17.82 -4.43 23.27
C PHE A 331 18.68 -5.62 22.82
N ARG A 332 19.98 -5.43 22.51
CA ARG A 332 20.87 -6.50 22.03
C ARG A 332 21.60 -7.28 23.13
N ASN A 333 21.75 -6.70 24.32
CA ASN A 333 22.46 -7.34 25.43
C ASN A 333 21.70 -8.56 25.99
N LYS A 334 22.40 -9.48 26.68
CA LYS A 334 21.77 -10.63 27.35
C LYS A 334 20.63 -10.14 28.27
N GLY A 335 19.40 -10.58 27.99
CA GLY A 335 18.17 -10.13 28.66
C GLY A 335 17.37 -9.06 27.90
N GLY A 336 17.82 -8.65 26.72
CA GLY A 336 17.07 -7.81 25.80
C GLY A 336 15.99 -8.60 25.05
N SER A 337 14.84 -7.97 24.88
CA SER A 337 13.68 -8.55 24.23
C SER A 337 13.87 -8.74 22.73
N ARG A 338 13.39 -9.87 22.21
CA ARG A 338 13.33 -10.18 20.79
C ARG A 338 11.90 -10.44 20.36
N PHE A 339 11.61 -10.08 19.12
CA PHE A 339 10.34 -10.33 18.48
C PHE A 339 10.46 -11.39 17.40
N SER A 340 9.42 -12.21 17.25
CA SER A 340 9.28 -13.15 16.15
C SER A 340 7.94 -12.97 15.43
N LYS A 341 7.86 -13.43 14.18
CA LYS A 341 6.59 -13.59 13.48
C LYS A 341 5.94 -14.91 13.88
N MET A 342 4.63 -14.91 14.05
CA MET A 342 3.84 -16.12 14.23
C MET A 342 2.48 -16.01 13.54
N SER A 343 1.80 -17.14 13.37
CA SER A 343 0.44 -17.20 12.80
C SER A 343 0.34 -16.56 11.40
N SER A 344 1.41 -16.66 10.61
CA SER A 344 1.47 -16.17 9.24
C SER A 344 0.39 -16.80 8.36
N GLN A 345 -0.34 -15.97 7.61
CA GLN A 345 -1.35 -16.44 6.66
C GLN A 345 -1.58 -15.46 5.50
N ILE A 346 -2.11 -15.97 4.39
CA ILE A 346 -2.53 -15.15 3.25
C ILE A 346 -3.96 -14.63 3.52
N PRO A 347 -4.18 -13.29 3.52
CA PRO A 347 -5.49 -12.72 3.80
C PRO A 347 -6.46 -12.87 2.62
N LEU A 348 -7.75 -12.66 2.88
CA LEU A 348 -8.83 -12.85 1.91
C LEU A 348 -8.66 -11.99 0.66
N GLU A 349 -8.36 -10.70 0.82
CA GLU A 349 -8.16 -9.76 -0.30
C GLU A 349 -7.08 -10.26 -1.27
N THR A 350 -6.00 -10.85 -0.76
CA THR A 350 -4.90 -11.37 -1.58
C THR A 350 -5.28 -12.68 -2.27
N LYS A 351 -6.04 -13.56 -1.59
CA LYS A 351 -6.56 -14.80 -2.20
C LYS A 351 -7.47 -14.49 -3.38
N LEU A 352 -8.43 -13.58 -3.19
CA LEU A 352 -9.37 -13.16 -4.23
C LEU A 352 -8.66 -12.45 -5.38
N TYR A 353 -7.67 -11.61 -5.08
CA TYR A 353 -6.88 -10.92 -6.11
C TYR A 353 -6.10 -11.90 -6.99
N ARG A 354 -5.39 -12.87 -6.38
CA ARG A 354 -4.66 -13.91 -7.12
C ARG A 354 -5.59 -14.81 -7.93
N LYS A 355 -6.75 -15.19 -7.36
CA LYS A 355 -7.79 -15.95 -8.06
C LYS A 355 -8.24 -15.20 -9.32
N ALA A 356 -8.62 -13.92 -9.20
CA ALA A 356 -9.07 -13.13 -10.34
C ALA A 356 -8.00 -12.97 -11.43
N GLN A 357 -6.72 -12.84 -11.03
CA GLN A 357 -5.60 -12.81 -11.98
C GLN A 357 -5.46 -14.12 -12.77
N GLN A 358 -5.74 -15.26 -12.14
CA GLN A 358 -5.72 -16.58 -12.79
C GLN A 358 -6.94 -16.80 -13.67
N GLU A 359 -8.10 -16.28 -13.30
CA GLU A 359 -9.35 -16.42 -14.06
C GLU A 359 -9.43 -15.49 -15.28
N HIS A 360 -8.68 -14.38 -15.28
CA HIS A 360 -8.70 -13.36 -16.33
C HIS A 360 -7.31 -12.96 -16.85
N PRO A 361 -6.42 -13.92 -17.20
CA PRO A 361 -5.01 -13.63 -17.50
C PRO A 361 -4.81 -12.63 -18.65
N GLU A 362 -5.66 -12.66 -19.67
CA GLU A 362 -5.63 -11.74 -20.82
C GLU A 362 -5.95 -10.28 -20.42
N VAL A 363 -6.89 -10.09 -19.49
CA VAL A 363 -7.28 -8.77 -18.97
C VAL A 363 -6.10 -8.14 -18.22
N PHE A 364 -5.42 -8.92 -17.38
CA PHE A 364 -4.25 -8.44 -16.63
C PHE A 364 -3.01 -8.28 -17.51
N ALA A 365 -2.78 -9.16 -18.49
CA ALA A 365 -1.68 -9.03 -19.43
C ALA A 365 -1.79 -7.72 -20.24
N ARG A 366 -2.99 -7.41 -20.73
CA ARG A 366 -3.26 -6.15 -21.43
C ARG A 366 -3.05 -4.94 -20.51
N LEU A 367 -3.58 -4.97 -19.29
CA LEU A 367 -3.40 -3.87 -18.34
C LEU A 367 -1.92 -3.67 -17.98
N ASN A 368 -1.16 -4.75 -17.77
CA ASN A 368 0.26 -4.66 -17.50
C ASN A 368 1.01 -4.01 -18.68
N ALA A 369 0.66 -4.36 -19.92
CA ALA A 369 1.21 -3.68 -21.08
C ALA A 369 0.87 -2.18 -21.08
N GLU A 370 -0.39 -1.81 -20.84
CA GLU A 370 -0.82 -0.40 -20.74
C GLU A 370 -0.05 0.37 -19.63
N LEU A 371 0.11 -0.23 -18.46
CA LEU A 371 0.84 0.37 -17.33
C LEU A 371 2.35 0.46 -17.56
N ASN A 372 2.92 -0.42 -18.38
CA ASN A 372 4.34 -0.42 -18.72
C ASN A 372 4.68 0.57 -19.84
N VAL A 373 3.73 0.95 -20.70
CA VAL A 373 3.94 1.93 -21.78
C VAL A 373 4.24 3.34 -21.24
N ASP A 374 3.65 3.69 -20.09
CA ASP A 374 3.85 4.99 -19.42
C ASP A 374 4.86 4.93 -18.27
N ALA A 375 5.41 3.76 -17.96
CA ALA A 375 6.43 3.61 -16.92
C ALA A 375 7.77 4.17 -17.44
N PRO A 376 8.45 5.06 -16.70
CA PRO A 376 9.87 5.33 -16.95
C PRO A 376 10.59 3.99 -17.00
N SER A 377 11.47 3.79 -17.98
CA SER A 377 12.29 2.57 -18.05
C SER A 377 12.78 2.17 -16.65
N ASP A 378 12.32 1.02 -16.15
CA ASP A 378 12.81 0.39 -14.91
C ASP A 378 14.31 0.08 -14.99
N MET A 379 14.90 0.20 -16.18
CA MET A 379 16.34 0.10 -16.38
C MET A 379 17.02 1.43 -15.97
N PRO A 380 17.95 1.40 -15.01
CA PRO A 380 18.73 2.58 -14.61
C PRO A 380 19.34 3.27 -15.81
N LYS A 381 19.40 4.62 -15.81
CA LYS A 381 19.95 5.41 -16.93
C LYS A 381 21.34 4.92 -17.37
N ARG A 382 22.17 4.48 -16.42
CA ARG A 382 23.52 3.94 -16.69
C ARG A 382 23.50 2.66 -17.51
N CYS A 383 22.45 1.86 -17.40
CA CYS A 383 22.26 0.65 -18.21
C CYS A 383 21.86 0.95 -19.65
N LEU A 384 21.40 2.17 -19.92
CA LEU A 384 21.05 2.65 -21.25
C LEU A 384 22.23 3.33 -21.96
N GLU A 385 23.39 3.46 -21.29
CA GLU A 385 24.60 4.04 -21.86
C GLU A 385 25.27 3.07 -22.85
N PRO A 386 25.72 3.54 -24.03
CA PRO A 386 26.41 2.70 -25.00
C PRO A 386 27.64 2.00 -24.40
N GLY A 387 27.72 0.67 -24.54
CA GLY A 387 28.86 -0.12 -24.06
C GLY A 387 28.78 -0.59 -22.61
N ARG A 388 27.72 -0.25 -21.86
CA ARG A 388 27.47 -0.81 -20.52
C ARG A 388 26.46 -1.94 -20.60
N SER A 389 26.79 -3.09 -20.01
CA SER A 389 25.87 -4.22 -19.84
C SER A 389 25.49 -4.32 -18.38
N CYS A 390 24.22 -4.04 -18.07
CA CYS A 390 23.67 -4.33 -16.76
C CYS A 390 23.18 -5.77 -16.69
N ILE A 391 23.32 -6.37 -15.52
CA ILE A 391 22.94 -7.74 -15.23
C ILE A 391 22.06 -7.79 -13.98
N LYS A 392 21.15 -8.75 -13.94
CA LYS A 392 20.46 -9.17 -12.73
C LYS A 392 21.23 -10.31 -12.10
N LEU A 393 21.48 -10.25 -10.80
CA LEU A 393 22.28 -11.25 -10.08
C LEU A 393 21.36 -12.29 -9.47
N TYR A 394 21.42 -13.53 -9.96
CA TYR A 394 20.72 -14.68 -9.42
C TYR A 394 21.67 -15.52 -8.58
N TRP A 395 21.18 -16.13 -7.50
CA TRP A 395 21.97 -17.16 -6.83
C TRP A 395 22.18 -18.34 -7.79
N LYS A 396 23.43 -18.79 -7.97
CA LYS A 396 23.76 -19.85 -8.93
C LYS A 396 22.94 -21.11 -8.64
N GLY A 397 22.15 -21.54 -9.62
CA GLY A 397 21.25 -22.70 -9.50
C GLY A 397 19.89 -22.42 -8.83
N SER A 398 19.54 -21.16 -8.58
CA SER A 398 18.26 -20.73 -8.01
C SER A 398 17.48 -19.81 -8.96
N THR A 399 16.20 -19.59 -8.65
CA THR A 399 15.35 -18.55 -9.26
C THR A 399 15.36 -17.24 -8.48
N GLN A 400 15.92 -17.22 -7.26
CA GLN A 400 16.04 -16.02 -6.43
C GLN A 400 17.14 -15.09 -6.96
N CYS A 401 16.88 -13.79 -6.89
CA CYS A 401 17.80 -12.74 -7.32
C CYS A 401 17.96 -11.66 -6.25
N LEU A 402 18.98 -10.83 -6.39
CA LEU A 402 19.15 -9.63 -5.58
C LEU A 402 18.30 -8.48 -6.14
N ASP A 403 17.57 -7.79 -5.26
CA ASP A 403 16.88 -6.52 -5.57
C ASP A 403 17.84 -5.31 -5.60
N ALA A 404 17.32 -4.09 -5.70
CA ALA A 404 18.14 -2.87 -5.76
C ALA A 404 18.84 -2.52 -4.42
N GLU A 405 18.58 -3.27 -3.35
CA GLU A 405 19.12 -3.12 -2.00
C GLU A 405 19.92 -4.35 -1.56
N ALA A 406 20.24 -5.23 -2.51
CA ALA A 406 20.92 -6.50 -2.26
C ALA A 406 20.17 -7.44 -1.31
N GLN A 407 18.83 -7.40 -1.33
CA GLN A 407 17.99 -8.37 -0.63
C GLN A 407 17.50 -9.46 -1.60
N TRP A 408 17.29 -10.67 -1.07
CA TRP A 408 16.80 -11.79 -1.85
C TRP A 408 15.31 -11.65 -2.15
N VAL A 409 14.96 -11.72 -3.44
CA VAL A 409 13.58 -11.69 -3.93
C VAL A 409 13.31 -12.85 -4.91
N GLU A 410 12.08 -13.34 -4.92
CA GLU A 410 11.65 -14.44 -5.80
C GLU A 410 11.04 -13.95 -7.12
N SER A 411 10.51 -12.73 -7.13
CA SER A 411 9.90 -12.13 -8.32
C SER A 411 10.97 -11.59 -9.27
N GLN A 412 10.96 -12.05 -10.52
CA GLN A 412 11.89 -11.58 -11.54
C GLN A 412 11.77 -10.07 -11.83
N GLU A 413 10.60 -9.50 -11.59
CA GLU A 413 10.34 -8.07 -11.75
C GLU A 413 11.00 -7.24 -10.65
N ASP A 414 11.32 -7.85 -9.50
CA ASP A 414 11.90 -7.18 -8.32
C ASP A 414 13.43 -7.21 -8.31
N CYS A 415 14.06 -8.01 -9.19
CA CYS A 415 15.52 -8.06 -9.29
C CYS A 415 16.12 -6.70 -9.68
N GLY A 416 17.14 -6.28 -8.95
CA GLY A 416 17.92 -5.07 -9.20
C GLY A 416 18.91 -5.25 -10.35
N TYR A 417 19.32 -4.12 -10.92
CA TYR A 417 20.36 -4.09 -11.96
C TYR A 417 21.72 -3.78 -11.33
N TYR A 418 22.72 -4.55 -11.75
CA TYR A 418 24.09 -4.44 -11.31
C TYR A 418 25.03 -4.30 -12.51
N ILE A 419 26.18 -3.69 -12.27
CA ILE A 419 27.26 -3.48 -13.22
C ILE A 419 28.50 -4.15 -12.65
N TYR A 420 29.14 -5.02 -13.44
CA TYR A 420 30.45 -5.54 -13.11
C TYR A 420 31.54 -4.62 -13.68
N GLU A 421 32.37 -4.05 -12.81
CA GLU A 421 33.45 -3.13 -13.19
C GLU A 421 34.56 -3.18 -12.14
N ASN A 422 35.82 -3.20 -12.57
CA ASN A 422 37.00 -3.22 -11.69
C ASN A 422 36.96 -4.34 -10.63
N GLN A 423 36.56 -5.54 -11.04
CA GLN A 423 36.39 -6.71 -10.17
C GLN A 423 35.32 -6.54 -9.08
N GLY A 424 34.47 -5.52 -9.13
CA GLY A 424 33.37 -5.32 -8.20
C GLY A 424 32.01 -5.41 -8.88
N LEU A 425 30.99 -5.90 -8.16
CA LEU A 425 29.60 -5.79 -8.56
C LEU A 425 29.00 -4.53 -7.92
N LYS A 426 28.48 -3.62 -8.73
CA LYS A 426 27.95 -2.32 -8.27
C LYS A 426 26.49 -2.18 -8.61
N GLN A 427 25.68 -1.66 -7.70
CA GLN A 427 24.27 -1.39 -7.99
C GLN A 427 24.16 -0.23 -8.99
N ALA A 428 23.37 -0.42 -10.05
CA ALA A 428 23.43 0.40 -11.26
C ALA A 428 22.87 1.83 -11.12
N GLU A 429 22.19 2.19 -10.03
CA GLU A 429 21.69 3.55 -9.77
C GLU A 429 22.64 4.33 -8.84
N THR A 430 22.97 3.72 -7.71
CA THR A 430 23.72 4.29 -6.60
C THR A 430 25.23 4.17 -6.78
N MET A 431 25.68 3.21 -7.61
CA MET A 431 27.08 2.80 -7.76
C MET A 431 27.72 2.26 -6.47
N ALA A 432 26.90 1.95 -5.44
CA ALA A 432 27.38 1.28 -4.24
C ALA A 432 27.86 -0.13 -4.59
N CYS A 433 28.95 -0.57 -3.95
CA CYS A 433 29.51 -1.89 -4.16
C CYS A 433 28.73 -2.93 -3.35
N LEU A 434 28.47 -4.08 -3.98
CA LEU A 434 27.96 -5.26 -3.34
C LEU A 434 29.04 -5.84 -2.43
N ASP A 435 28.67 -6.07 -1.19
CA ASP A 435 29.58 -6.42 -0.10
C ASP A 435 28.96 -7.52 0.77
N THR A 436 29.76 -8.44 1.28
CA THR A 436 29.35 -9.41 2.30
C THR A 436 29.37 -8.76 3.69
N TRP A 437 28.28 -8.87 4.45
CA TRP A 437 28.11 -8.16 5.72
C TRP A 437 29.12 -8.55 6.81
N SER A 438 29.65 -9.77 6.72
CA SER A 438 30.69 -10.31 7.58
C SER A 438 31.47 -11.35 6.78
N ASP A 439 32.77 -11.43 7.01
CA ASP A 439 33.59 -12.54 6.53
C ASP A 439 33.12 -13.90 7.11
N GLU A 440 32.28 -13.90 8.15
CA GLU A 440 31.76 -15.11 8.82
C GLU A 440 30.29 -15.45 8.50
N ASP A 441 29.51 -14.53 7.88
CA ASP A 441 28.10 -14.77 7.49
C ASP A 441 27.89 -14.48 6.00
N VAL A 442 28.06 -15.55 5.23
CA VAL A 442 28.05 -15.56 3.78
C VAL A 442 26.65 -15.44 3.15
N ASN A 443 25.58 -15.41 3.95
CA ASN A 443 24.21 -15.32 3.43
C ASN A 443 23.66 -13.89 3.46
N THR A 444 24.47 -12.92 3.89
CA THR A 444 24.04 -11.52 4.04
C THR A 444 24.83 -10.61 3.10
N TRP A 445 24.11 -10.10 2.10
CA TRP A 445 24.63 -9.12 1.15
C TRP A 445 24.12 -7.72 1.49
N GLY A 446 24.97 -6.72 1.26
CA GLY A 446 24.61 -5.32 1.43
C GLY A 446 25.29 -4.42 0.40
N LEU A 447 24.88 -3.15 0.40
CA LEU A 447 25.43 -2.12 -0.47
C LEU A 447 26.19 -1.08 0.35
N TYR A 448 27.47 -0.89 0.00
CA TYR A 448 28.40 -0.04 0.74
C TYR A 448 29.23 0.85 -0.19
N GLU A 449 29.96 1.80 0.39
CA GLU A 449 30.97 2.54 -0.36
C GLU A 449 32.04 1.58 -0.88
N CYS A 450 32.43 1.76 -2.15
CA CYS A 450 33.45 0.94 -2.79
C CYS A 450 34.82 1.22 -2.17
N HIS A 451 35.36 0.26 -1.42
CA HIS A 451 36.67 0.35 -0.78
C HIS A 451 37.67 -0.69 -1.33
N GLY A 452 37.22 -1.60 -2.21
CA GLY A 452 38.12 -2.53 -2.92
C GLY A 452 38.71 -3.63 -2.03
N GLY A 453 38.11 -3.89 -0.87
CA GLY A 453 38.43 -5.01 -0.01
C GLY A 453 38.06 -6.34 -0.67
N ASN A 454 38.59 -7.46 -0.14
CA ASN A 454 38.34 -8.78 -0.72
C ASN A 454 36.84 -9.18 -0.67
N ASN A 455 36.13 -8.73 0.37
CA ASN A 455 34.67 -8.82 0.54
C ASN A 455 33.84 -8.06 -0.52
N GLN A 456 34.46 -7.24 -1.37
CA GLN A 456 33.82 -6.57 -2.51
C GLN A 456 34.33 -7.05 -3.87
N LYS A 457 35.24 -8.03 -3.89
CA LYS A 457 35.86 -8.54 -5.12
C LYS A 457 35.14 -9.79 -5.63
N PHE A 458 34.95 -9.82 -6.93
CA PHE A 458 34.33 -10.90 -7.66
C PHE A 458 35.20 -11.31 -8.84
N VAL A 459 35.52 -12.59 -8.90
CA VAL A 459 36.16 -13.24 -10.03
C VAL A 459 35.07 -13.65 -11.01
N GLN A 460 35.16 -13.12 -12.24
CA GLN A 460 34.31 -13.54 -13.33
C GLN A 460 34.93 -14.77 -13.99
N SER A 461 34.33 -15.95 -13.80
CA SER A 461 34.82 -17.21 -14.38
C SER A 461 34.28 -17.46 -15.79
N ASP A 462 33.00 -17.09 -16.02
CA ASP A 462 32.32 -17.10 -17.32
C ASP A 462 31.66 -15.72 -17.57
N ARG A 463 31.28 -15.40 -18.82
CA ARG A 463 30.62 -14.10 -19.15
C ARG A 463 29.40 -13.77 -18.27
N GLN A 464 28.81 -14.77 -17.61
CA GLN A 464 27.63 -14.62 -16.76
C GLN A 464 27.86 -15.06 -15.31
N VAL A 465 29.02 -15.58 -14.90
CA VAL A 465 29.20 -16.09 -13.53
C VAL A 465 30.20 -15.23 -12.76
N PHE A 466 29.78 -14.73 -11.59
CA PHE A 466 30.55 -13.83 -10.74
C PHE A 466 30.69 -14.44 -9.35
N CYS A 467 31.90 -14.88 -9.00
CA CYS A 467 32.17 -15.56 -7.73
C CYS A 467 32.94 -14.65 -6.77
N ALA A 468 32.47 -14.53 -5.53
CA ALA A 468 33.11 -13.72 -4.51
C ALA A 468 34.50 -14.25 -4.14
N TYR A 469 35.42 -13.34 -3.84
CA TYR A 469 36.77 -13.63 -3.38
C TYR A 469 36.76 -13.80 -1.85
N VAL A 470 36.31 -14.96 -1.36
CA VAL A 470 36.25 -15.25 0.10
C VAL A 470 37.21 -16.40 0.43
N ASP A 471 38.08 -16.21 1.43
CA ASP A 471 39.12 -17.17 1.87
C ASP A 471 38.57 -18.37 2.68
N ILE A 472 37.27 -18.65 2.60
CA ILE A 472 36.59 -19.62 3.48
C ILE A 472 35.79 -20.62 2.64
N GLY A 473 36.47 -21.62 2.08
CA GLY A 473 35.96 -22.97 1.76
C GLY A 473 34.68 -23.17 0.93
N SER A 474 33.97 -22.13 0.54
CA SER A 474 32.69 -22.18 -0.18
C SER A 474 32.67 -21.11 -1.27
N GLU A 475 32.59 -21.53 -2.53
CA GLU A 475 32.47 -20.61 -3.67
C GLU A 475 31.06 -20.00 -3.70
N GLN A 476 30.97 -18.70 -3.47
CA GLN A 476 29.71 -17.97 -3.62
C GLN A 476 29.63 -17.32 -4.98
N CYS A 477 28.77 -17.84 -5.84
CA CYS A 477 28.66 -17.39 -7.21
C CYS A 477 27.27 -16.89 -7.55
N PHE A 478 27.22 -15.78 -8.26
CA PHE A 478 26.02 -15.28 -8.91
C PHE A 478 26.01 -15.65 -10.38
N GLU A 479 24.82 -15.97 -10.88
CA GLU A 479 24.55 -16.00 -12.32
C GLU A 479 23.94 -14.65 -12.74
N GLY A 480 24.75 -13.85 -13.43
CA GLY A 480 24.35 -12.59 -14.04
C GLY A 480 23.60 -12.82 -15.34
N ARG A 481 22.30 -12.52 -15.32
CA ARG A 481 21.45 -12.60 -16.50
C ARG A 481 21.24 -11.21 -17.07
N ALA A 482 21.71 -11.00 -18.29
CA ALA A 482 21.34 -9.83 -19.08
C ALA A 482 19.87 -9.94 -19.50
N LYS A 483 19.21 -8.80 -19.71
CA LYS A 483 17.87 -8.77 -20.31
C LYS A 483 17.96 -8.80 -21.82
#